data_AF-A0A2G6NTI8-F1
#
_entry.id   AF-A0A2G6NTI8-F1
#
_cell.length_a   1.000
_cell.length_b   1.000
_cell.length_c   1.000
_cell.angle_alpha   90.00
_cell.angle_beta   90.00
_cell.angle_gamma   90.00
#
_symmetry.space_group_name_H-M   'P 1'
#
loop_
_entity.id
_entity.type
_entity.pdbx_description
1 polymer ?
#
loop_
_entity_poly.entity_id
_entity_poly.type
_entity_poly.pdbx_seq_one_letter_code
_entity_poly.pdbx_strand_id
1 'polypeptide(L)' 'MSVRNRRNTQLKKVTRKRGAFPTDDAVRKVIYLALQKAAEKWKRPIKDWPAALNHFSIVFGGRIPS' A
#
# COMPACT_ATOMS: atom_id res chain seq x y z
N MET A 1 -2.50 -12.13 12.91
CA MET A 1 -1.49 -12.19 11.81
C MET A 1 -1.54 -10.92 10.97
N SER A 2 -0.44 -10.17 10.96
CA SER A 2 -0.36 -8.74 10.62
C SER A 2 -0.52 -8.40 9.12
N VAL A 3 -1.32 -7.36 8.83
CA VAL A 3 -1.52 -6.73 7.49
C VAL A 3 -0.18 -6.38 6.81
N ARG A 4 0.88 -6.15 7.60
CA ARG A 4 2.25 -5.88 7.13
C ARG A 4 2.83 -7.01 6.27
N ASN A 5 2.45 -8.26 6.53
CA ASN A 5 3.07 -9.42 5.87
C ASN A 5 2.56 -9.67 4.43
N ARG A 6 1.36 -9.16 4.09
CA ARG A 6 0.72 -9.43 2.80
C ARG A 6 1.43 -8.71 1.64
N ARG A 7 1.89 -7.47 1.85
CA ARG A 7 2.60 -6.67 0.83
C ARG A 7 3.97 -7.27 0.47
N ASN A 8 4.78 -7.59 1.48
CA ASN A 8 6.08 -8.22 1.28
C ASN A 8 5.96 -9.58 0.58
N THR A 9 4.91 -10.35 0.88
CA THR A 9 4.66 -11.64 0.22
C THR A 9 4.31 -11.48 -1.26
N GLN A 10 3.53 -10.46 -1.63
CA GLN A 10 3.19 -10.20 -3.04
C GLN A 10 4.41 -9.77 -3.84
N LEU A 11 5.24 -8.88 -3.28
CA LEU A 11 6.49 -8.45 -3.93
C LEU A 11 7.48 -9.62 -4.10
N LYS A 12 7.63 -10.47 -3.08
CA LYS A 12 8.41 -11.71 -3.17
C LYS A 12 7.87 -12.66 -4.24
N LYS A 13 6.55 -12.79 -4.41
CA LYS A 13 5.97 -13.63 -5.47
C LYS A 13 6.30 -13.11 -6.88
N VAL A 14 6.24 -11.79 -7.08
CA VAL A 14 6.51 -11.16 -8.37
C VAL A 14 7.98 -11.28 -8.77
N THR A 15 8.89 -11.23 -7.80
CA THR A 15 10.34 -11.34 -8.00
C THR A 15 10.82 -12.79 -8.05
N ARG A 16 10.26 -13.70 -7.25
CA ARG A 16 10.69 -15.12 -7.17
C ARG A 16 10.57 -15.90 -8.47
N LYS A 17 9.66 -15.52 -9.37
CA LYS A 17 9.49 -16.18 -10.68
C LYS A 17 10.36 -15.60 -11.79
N ARG A 18 11.05 -14.49 -11.55
CA ARG A 18 11.95 -13.87 -12.53
C ARG A 18 13.38 -14.21 -12.11
N GLY A 19 14.19 -14.72 -13.04
CA GLY A 19 15.62 -14.94 -12.81
C GLY A 19 16.38 -13.63 -12.58
N ALA A 20 17.70 -13.62 -12.79
CA ALA A 20 18.47 -12.38 -12.72
C ALA A 20 17.90 -11.34 -13.69
N PHE A 21 17.70 -10.11 -13.21
CA PHE A 21 17.26 -9.01 -14.06
C PHE A 21 18.44 -8.50 -14.90
N PRO A 22 18.23 -8.16 -16.18
CA PRO A 22 19.31 -7.73 -17.07
C PRO A 22 19.86 -6.33 -16.71
N THR A 23 19.03 -5.47 -16.09
CA THR A 23 19.41 -4.12 -15.66
C THR A 23 18.65 -3.72 -14.38
N ASP A 24 19.18 -2.73 -13.65
CA ASP A 24 18.54 -2.20 -12.45
C ASP A 24 17.16 -1.56 -12.75
N ASP A 25 17.03 -0.92 -13.91
CA ASP A 25 15.76 -0.32 -14.36
C ASP A 25 14.68 -1.36 -14.64
N ALA A 26 15.06 -2.56 -15.11
CA ALA A 26 14.12 -3.66 -15.27
C ALA A 26 13.51 -4.09 -13.92
N VAL A 27 14.31 -4.08 -12.85
CA VAL A 27 13.84 -4.35 -11.48
C VAL A 27 12.87 -3.26 -11.03
N ARG A 28 13.24 -1.99 -11.21
CA ARG A 28 12.41 -0.83 -10.81
C ARG A 28 11.05 -0.86 -11.50
N LYS A 29 11.02 -1.15 -12.80
CA LYS A 29 9.77 -1.24 -13.57
C LYS A 29 8.85 -2.33 -13.04
N VAL A 30 9.40 -3.48 -12.65
CA VAL A 30 8.61 -4.58 -12.09
C VAL A 30 8.03 -4.23 -10.71
N ILE A 31 8.81 -3.58 -9.85
CA ILE A 31 8.33 -3.11 -8.55
C ILE A 31 7.23 -2.05 -8.73
N TYR A 32 7.45 -1.10 -9.63
CA TYR A 32 6.47 -0.06 -9.96
C TYR A 32 5.13 -0.66 -10.42
N LEU A 33 5.17 -1.61 -11.36
CA LEU A 33 3.96 -2.28 -11.85
C LEU A 33 3.27 -3.10 -10.76
N ALA A 34 4.03 -3.73 -9.86
CA ALA A 34 3.46 -4.44 -8.72
C ALA A 34 2.77 -3.50 -7.72
N LEU A 35 3.33 -2.31 -7.50
CA LEU A 35 2.75 -1.26 -6.65
C LEU A 35 1.47 -0.70 -7.27
N GLN A 36 1.46 -0.39 -8.57
CA GLN A 36 0.26 0.03 -9.31
C GLN A 36 -0.89 -0.98 -9.13
N LYS A 37 -0.64 -2.27 -9.37
CA LYS A 37 -1.63 -3.35 -9.16
C LYS A 37 -2.08 -3.49 -7.71
N ALA A 38 -1.21 -3.18 -6.74
CA ALA A 38 -1.58 -3.18 -5.34
C ALA A 38 -2.48 -1.97 -5.00
N ALA A 39 -2.16 -0.80 -5.54
CA ALA A 39 -2.92 0.43 -5.36
C ALA A 39 -4.34 0.32 -5.91
N GLU A 40 -4.56 -0.39 -7.02
CA GLU A 40 -5.92 -0.69 -7.52
C GLU A 40 -6.80 -1.38 -6.48
N LYS A 41 -6.21 -2.25 -5.65
CA LYS A 41 -6.94 -2.95 -4.57
C LYS A 41 -7.16 -2.07 -3.34
N TRP A 42 -6.41 -0.98 -3.19
CA TRP A 42 -6.51 -0.04 -2.07
C TRP A 42 -7.57 1.04 -2.28
N LYS A 43 -8.34 0.96 -3.37
CA LYS A 43 -9.49 1.85 -3.65
C LYS A 43 -10.72 1.56 -2.78
N ARG A 44 -10.70 0.52 -1.94
CA ARG A 44 -11.85 0.20 -1.09
C ARG A 44 -12.04 1.30 -0.04
N PRO A 45 -13.28 1.76 0.19
CA PRO A 45 -13.55 2.76 1.22
C PRO A 45 -13.12 2.22 2.58
N ILE A 46 -12.48 3.09 3.37
CA ILE A 46 -12.11 2.76 4.75
C ILE A 46 -13.41 2.69 5.55
N LYS A 47 -13.63 1.55 6.20
CA LYS A 47 -14.82 1.33 7.02
C LYS A 47 -14.84 2.35 8.16
N ASP A 48 -16.01 2.96 8.39
CA ASP A 48 -16.25 3.90 9.50
C ASP A 48 -15.33 5.15 9.48
N TRP A 49 -14.84 5.55 8.30
CA TRP A 49 -13.95 6.70 8.14
C TRP A 49 -14.51 8.03 8.73
N PRO A 50 -15.81 8.35 8.61
CA PRO A 50 -16.36 9.56 9.23
C PRO A 50 -16.24 9.56 10.77
N ALA A 51 -16.49 8.42 11.40
CA ALA A 51 -16.36 8.30 12.86
C ALA A 51 -14.89 8.42 13.30
N ALA A 52 -13.97 7.86 12.52
CA ALA A 52 -12.53 8.02 12.75
C ALA A 52 -12.09 9.48 12.60
N LEU A 53 -12.59 10.20 11.59
CA LEU A 53 -12.32 11.63 11.39
C LEU A 53 -12.78 12.47 12.59
N ASN A 54 -13.99 12.21 13.12
CA ASN A 54 -14.48 12.89 14.32
C ASN A 54 -13.58 12.64 15.54
N HIS A 55 -13.03 11.43 15.68
CA HIS A 55 -12.07 11.16 16.74
C HIS A 55 -10.76 11.92 16.51
N PHE A 56 -10.28 11.97 15.28
CA PHE A 56 -9.05 12.70 14.94
C PHE A 56 -9.19 14.22 15.09
N SER A 57 -10.35 14.81 14.81
CA SER A 57 -10.58 16.24 15.01
C SER A 57 -10.56 16.63 16.49
N ILE A 58 -10.97 15.73 17.39
CA ILE A 58 -10.86 15.92 18.85
C ILE A 58 -9.41 15.74 19.32
N VAL A 59 -8.76 14.65 18.92
CA VAL A 59 -7.39 14.30 19.38
C VAL A 59 -6.34 15.27 18.83
N PHE A 60 -6.52 15.73 17.59
CA PHE A 60 -5.61 16.63 16.88
C PHE A 60 -6.24 17.99 16.59
N GLY A 61 -6.95 18.54 17.58
CA GLY A 61 -7.64 19.83 17.49
C GLY A 61 -6.83 20.90 16.76
N GLY A 62 -7.47 21.55 15.78
CA GLY A 62 -6.87 22.60 14.96
C GLY A 62 -5.96 22.13 13.81
N ARG A 63 -5.62 20.84 13.70
CA ARG A 63 -4.83 20.29 12.59
C ARG A 63 -5.66 19.58 11.53
N ILE A 64 -6.84 19.09 11.91
CA ILE A 64 -7.75 18.36 11.03
C ILE A 64 -9.10 19.07 11.05
N PRO A 65 -9.67 19.42 9.88
CA PRO A 65 -10.99 20.03 9.83
C PRO A 65 -12.05 19.04 10.33
N SER A 66 -12.96 19.54 11.16
CA SER A 66 -14.19 18.88 11.58
C SER A 66 -15.23 18.90 10.48
#